data_AF-A0A8C1X3V4-F1
#
_entry.id   AF-A0A8C1X3V4-F1
#
_cell.length_a   1.000
_cell.length_b   1.000
_cell.length_c   1.000
_cell.angle_alpha   90.00
_cell.angle_beta   90.00
_cell.angle_gamma   90.00
#
_symmetry.space_group_name_H-M   'P 1'
#
loop_
_entity.id
_entity.type
_entity.pdbx_description
1 polymer ?
#
loop_
_entity_poly.entity_id
_entity_poly.type
_entity_poly.pdbx_seq_one_letter_code
_entity_poly.pdbx_strand_id
1 'polypeptide(L)' 'MFGYKTTSWDLGRQRSSIELDTAAVKPGEMEALEVAVNEKIRAHIPVTVNLLSIDDPAVEK' A
#
# COMPACT_ATOMS: atom_id res chain seq x y z
N MET A 1 6.75 4.91 7.25
CA MET A 1 6.20 5.33 8.55
C MET A 1 6.63 4.38 9.66
N PHE A 2 6.29 3.09 9.61
CA PHE A 2 6.57 2.12 10.70
C PHE A 2 7.49 0.93 10.32
N GLY A 3 7.97 0.87 9.08
CA GLY A 3 8.94 -0.14 8.65
C GLY A 3 8.39 -1.54 8.36
N TYR A 4 7.09 -1.79 8.59
CA TYR A 4 6.45 -3.04 8.22
C TYR A 4 6.35 -3.19 6.70
N LYS A 5 6.83 -4.32 6.17
CA LYS A 5 6.71 -4.64 4.74
C LYS A 5 5.29 -5.14 4.45
N THR A 6 4.78 -4.86 3.25
CA THR A 6 3.55 -5.52 2.79
C THR A 6 3.87 -6.95 2.39
N THR A 7 3.09 -7.91 2.88
CA THR A 7 3.24 -9.33 2.55
C THR A 7 2.22 -9.79 1.51
N SER A 8 0.99 -9.29 1.58
CA SER A 8 -0.08 -9.62 0.64
C SER A 8 -1.18 -8.55 0.64
N TRP A 9 -2.12 -8.67 -0.29
CA TRP A 9 -3.34 -7.86 -0.35
C TRP A 9 -4.47 -8.64 -1.01
N ASP A 10 -5.71 -8.37 -0.62
CA ASP A 10 -6.92 -8.91 -1.24
C ASP A 10 -7.89 -7.77 -1.57
N LEU A 11 -8.40 -7.77 -2.80
CA LEU A 11 -9.41 -6.82 -3.27
C LEU A 11 -10.77 -7.49 -3.31
N GLY A 12 -11.27 -7.82 -2.12
CA GLY A 12 -12.58 -8.43 -1.94
C GLY A 12 -13.75 -7.54 -2.38
N ARG A 13 -14.89 -8.17 -2.63
CA ARG A 13 -16.09 -7.52 -3.19
C ARG A 13 -16.63 -6.36 -2.35
N GLN A 14 -16.57 -6.46 -1.02
CA GLN A 14 -17.09 -5.47 -0.09
C GLN A 14 -15.99 -4.76 0.70
N ARG A 15 -14.86 -5.44 0.89
CA ARG A 15 -13.75 -4.97 1.70
C ARG A 15 -12.45 -5.46 1.09
N SER A 16 -11.47 -4.57 1.07
CA SER A 16 -10.09 -4.90 0.74
C SER A 16 -9.26 -5.04 2.01
N SER A 17 -8.23 -5.88 1.95
CA SER A 17 -7.24 -6.03 3.02
C SER A 17 -5.83 -5.86 2.47
N ILE A 18 -4.93 -5.38 3.34
CA ILE A 18 -3.49 -5.35 3.14
C ILE A 18 -2.89 -6.03 4.36
N GLU A 19 -2.00 -6.98 4.14
CA GLU A 19 -1.27 -7.67 5.20
C GLU A 19 0.14 -7.08 5.34
N LEU A 20 0.56 -6.90 6.58
CA LEU A 20 1.85 -6.32 6.94
C LEU A 20 2.68 -7.35 7.69
N ASP A 21 3.98 -7.37 7.47
CA ASP A 21 4.97 -8.23 8.12
C ASP A 21 5.19 -7.76 9.58
N THR A 22 4.18 -7.97 10.41
CA THR A 22 4.17 -7.70 11.84
C THR A 22 3.13 -8.57 12.53
N ALA A 23 3.42 -9.02 13.75
CA ALA A 23 2.46 -9.79 14.55
C ALA A 23 1.27 -8.94 15.01
N ALA A 24 1.45 -7.62 15.18
CA ALA A 24 0.40 -6.70 15.56
C ALA A 24 0.72 -5.27 15.16
N VAL A 25 -0.32 -4.49 14.89
CA VAL A 25 -0.25 -3.03 14.76
C VAL A 25 -0.38 -2.43 16.16
N LYS A 26 0.53 -1.54 16.56
CA LYS A 26 0.49 -0.95 17.90
C LYS A 26 -0.66 0.06 18.01
N PRO A 27 -1.15 0.34 19.24
CA PRO A 27 -2.17 1.37 19.44
C PRO A 27 -1.77 2.71 18.82
N GLY A 28 -2.68 3.33 18.07
CA GLY A 28 -2.46 4.61 17.38
C GLY A 28 -1.73 4.54 16.04
N GLU A 29 -1.02 3.44 15.71
CA GLU A 29 -0.31 3.33 14.42
C GLU A 29 -1.29 3.29 13.23
N MET A 30 -2.47 2.68 13.40
CA MET A 30 -3.49 2.63 12.36
C MET A 30 -4.07 4.02 12.05
N GLU A 31 -4.42 4.79 13.07
CA GLU A 31 -4.94 6.15 12.91
C GLU A 31 -3.88 7.08 12.29
N ALA A 32 -2.64 6.99 12.76
CA ALA A 32 -1.53 7.74 12.20
C ALA A 32 -1.28 7.39 10.72
N LEU A 33 -1.38 6.11 10.35
CA LEU A 33 -1.30 5.67 8.95
C LEU A 33 -2.43 6.28 8.12
N GLU A 34 -3.67 6.23 8.61
CA GLU A 34 -4.84 6.78 7.93
C GLU A 34 -4.71 8.29 7.69
N VAL A 35 -4.24 9.05 8.69
CA VAL A 35 -3.98 10.49 8.55
C VAL A 35 -2.94 10.75 7.47
N ALA A 36 -1.78 10.09 7.54
CA ALA A 36 -0.67 10.29 6.61
C ALA A 36 -1.04 9.93 5.16
N VAL A 37 -1.85 8.88 4.95
CA VAL A 37 -2.32 8.50 3.61
C VAL A 37 -3.33 9.52 3.08
N ASN A 38 -4.26 9.99 3.91
CA ASN A 38 -5.22 11.02 3.51
C ASN A 38 -4.53 12.36 3.15
N GLU A 39 -3.40 12.70 3.77
CA GLU A 39 -2.60 13.86 3.35
C GLU A 39 -2.06 13.72 1.93
N LYS A 40 -1.58 12.53 1.54
CA LYS A 40 -1.13 12.24 0.17
C LYS A 40 -2.26 12.38 -0.85
N ILE A 41 -3.48 11.98 -0.48
CA ILE A 41 -4.67 12.16 -1.32
C ILE A 41 -4.93 13.65 -1.53
N ARG A 42 -4.94 14.46 -0.46
CA ARG A 42 -5.15 15.92 -0.54
C ARG A 42 -4.05 16.66 -1.30
N ALA A 43 -2.85 16.10 -1.35
CA ALA A 43 -1.75 16.62 -2.14
C ALA A 43 -1.89 16.34 -3.64
N HIS A 44 -2.90 15.56 -4.06
CA HIS A 44 -3.16 15.21 -5.47
C HIS A 44 -1.92 14.64 -6.17
N ILE A 45 -1.18 13.77 -5.48
CA ILE A 45 0.04 13.17 -6.02
C ILE A 45 -0.32 12.40 -7.30
N PRO A 46 0.29 12.71 -8.45
CA PRO A 46 -0.04 12.06 -9.71
C PRO A 46 0.39 10.59 -9.70
N VAL A 47 -0.45 9.74 -10.29
CA VAL A 47 -0.15 8.32 -10.54
C VAL A 47 0.02 8.15 -12.05
N THR A 48 1.19 7.70 -12.49
CA THR A 48 1.49 7.39 -13.88
C THR A 48 1.47 5.88 -14.08
N VAL A 49 0.63 5.42 -15.01
CA VAL A 49 0.53 3.99 -15.35
C VAL A 49 1.39 3.73 -16.58
N ASN A 50 2.28 2.75 -16.49
CA ASN A 50 3.08 2.26 -17.61
C ASN A 50 2.64 0.84 -17.96
N LEU A 51 2.39 0.60 -19.25
CA LEU A 51 2.15 -0.74 -19.76
C LEU A 51 3.50 -1.38 -20.12
N LEU A 52 3.85 -2.46 -19.45
CA LEU A 52 5.07 -3.21 -19.67
C LEU A 52 4.76 -4.60 -20.24
N SER A 53 5.67 -5.12 -21.06
CA SER A 53 5.63 -6.54 -21.46
C SER A 53 6.06 -7.42 -20.28
N ILE A 54 5.59 -8.66 -20.22
CA ILE A 54 6.02 -9.62 -19.18
C ILE A 54 7.53 -9.94 -19.27
N ASP A 55 8.11 -9.81 -20.46
CA ASP A 55 9.54 -10.00 -20.71
C ASP A 55 10.37 -8.73 -20.46
N ASP A 56 9.73 -7.62 -20.06
CA ASP A 56 10.42 -6.36 -19.79
C ASP A 56 11.25 -6.47 -18.50
N PRO A 57 12.56 -6.15 -18.51
CA PRO A 57 13.41 -6.24 -17.32
C PRO A 57 12.98 -5.34 -16.16
N ALA A 58 12.11 -4.35 -16.40
CA ALA A 58 11.55 -3.49 -15.36
C ALA A 58 10.35 -4.12 -14.62
N VAL A 59 9.80 -5.24 -15.09
CA VAL A 59 8.80 -6.00 -14.34
C VAL A 59 9.51 -6.74 -13.21
N GLU A 60 9.20 -6.41 -11.95
CA GLU A 60 9.68 -7.16 -10.78
C GLU A 60 9.29 -8.63 -10.91
N LYS A 61 10.26 -9.53 -10.68
CA LYS A 61 10.06 -10.98 -10.68
C LYS A 61 9.53 -11.49 -9.36
#